data_AF-A0A936PCU0-F1
#
_entry.id   AF-A0A936PCU0-F1
#
_cell.length_a   1.000
_cell.length_b   1.000
_cell.length_c   1.000
_cell.angle_alpha   90.00
_cell.angle_beta   90.00
_cell.angle_gamma   90.00
#
_symmetry.space_group_name_H-M   'P 1'
#
loop_
_entity.id
_entity.type
_entity.pdbx_description
1 polymer ?
#
loop_
_entity_poly.entity_id
_entity_poly.type
_entity_poly.pdbx_seq_one_letter_code
_entity_poly.pdbx_strand_id
1 'polypeptide(L)'
;MRRGIWMALGATAGIGGALLVSRRASAASPAAPGTTPETPPTIELAGLPRAADVSGDLVRNWGETPVDLRPLFMLSEETARIRGAARVLAVIAYRESRFVTTAQNGNAAGEQDERDSSRDAYNNRKANNPPLRYGEQAAEFGSGGLFGALAPYFLWTGVPEVGDKAPLLGAPPSLVFQPRAAAFGAAVYMQRLLKQYRVDDIPDIKVGWANPGLLGKGRGGETYLSVRKRFLEDAKTVGIDLADVDTIPAKLDASAWPGVPAVFAGLVGALPKELS
;
A
#
# COMPACT_ATOMS: atom_id res chain seq x y z
N MET A 1 4.51 13.34 -18.49
CA MET A 1 3.31 13.36 -17.62
C MET A 1 3.74 12.91 -16.22
N ARG A 2 3.83 13.82 -15.26
CA ARG A 2 4.24 13.51 -13.87
C ARG A 2 3.09 12.79 -13.15
N ARG A 3 3.24 11.49 -12.92
CA ARG A 3 2.35 10.69 -12.04
C ARG A 3 2.64 11.10 -10.60
N GLY A 4 1.60 11.16 -9.77
CA GLY A 4 1.68 11.70 -8.42
C GLY A 4 2.51 10.81 -7.52
N ILE A 5 3.78 11.15 -7.37
CA ILE A 5 4.77 10.57 -6.48
C ILE A 5 4.25 10.58 -5.04
N TRP A 6 4.52 9.49 -4.31
CA TRP A 6 4.47 9.42 -2.85
C TRP A 6 5.38 10.51 -2.28
N MET A 7 4.83 11.69 -1.96
CA MET A 7 5.59 12.71 -1.25
C MET A 7 5.77 12.28 0.22
N ALA A 8 6.85 11.54 0.47
CA ALA A 8 7.56 11.61 1.73
C ALA A 8 8.23 13.00 1.80
N LEU A 9 7.46 14.03 2.15
CA LEU A 9 8.03 15.33 2.49
C LEU A 9 8.68 15.20 3.86
N GLY A 10 10.00 15.03 3.83
CA GLY A 10 10.88 15.09 4.98
C GLY A 10 10.81 16.44 5.69
N ALA A 11 11.06 16.37 6.99
CA ALA A 11 11.62 17.40 7.87
C ALA A 11 11.39 18.87 7.48
N THR A 12 10.49 19.54 8.22
CA THR A 12 10.59 20.99 8.43
C THR A 12 11.84 21.28 9.28
N ALA A 13 12.95 21.62 8.65
CA ALA A 13 14.07 22.32 9.29
C ALA A 13 14.08 23.78 8.80
N GLY A 14 13.93 24.70 9.77
CA GLY A 14 13.90 26.13 9.53
C GLY A 14 15.23 26.67 8.98
N ILE A 15 15.12 27.75 8.22
CA ILE A 15 16.21 28.51 7.63
C ILE A 15 17.02 29.19 8.73
N GLY A 16 18.33 28.97 8.74
CA GLY A 16 19.32 29.70 9.54
C GLY A 16 20.72 29.22 9.20
N GLY A 17 21.40 29.95 8.30
CA GLY A 17 22.62 29.48 7.63
C GLY A 17 23.89 29.44 8.48
N ALA A 18 24.82 28.58 8.07
CA ALA A 18 26.26 28.81 8.06
C ALA A 18 26.92 27.74 7.18
N LEU A 19 27.81 28.17 6.28
CA LEU A 19 28.78 27.30 5.60
C LEU A 19 29.56 26.46 6.63
N LEU A 20 29.98 25.24 6.26
CA LEU A 20 31.33 24.69 6.52
C LEU A 20 31.49 23.28 5.88
N VAL A 21 32.33 23.24 4.84
CA VAL A 21 33.34 22.22 4.49
C VAL A 21 32.90 20.76 4.23
N SER A 22 33.04 20.37 2.96
CA SER A 22 33.06 19.01 2.44
C SER A 22 34.08 18.09 3.14
N ARG A 23 33.65 16.86 3.47
CA ARG A 23 34.52 15.67 3.49
C ARG A 23 33.87 14.52 2.73
N ARG A 24 34.75 13.79 2.06
CA ARG A 24 34.56 12.83 0.97
C ARG A 24 33.70 11.62 1.31
N ALA A 25 33.18 11.04 0.22
CA ALA A 25 32.66 9.69 0.06
C ALA A 25 33.36 8.66 0.96
N SER A 26 32.56 7.92 1.72
CA SER A 26 32.97 6.62 2.24
C SER A 26 32.61 5.59 1.19
N ALA A 27 33.64 5.02 0.56
CA ALA A 27 33.52 3.83 -0.25
C ALA A 27 32.85 2.72 0.58
N ALA A 28 31.89 2.04 -0.02
CA ALA A 28 31.37 0.78 0.50
C ALA A 28 32.54 -0.18 0.68
N SER A 29 32.65 -0.79 1.86
CA SER A 29 33.55 -1.92 2.06
C SER A 29 33.23 -3.01 1.03
N PRO A 30 34.23 -3.71 0.48
CA PRO A 30 33.97 -4.83 -0.42
C PRO A 30 33.16 -5.87 0.35
N ALA A 31 32.08 -6.36 -0.25
CA ALA A 31 31.33 -7.48 0.28
C ALA A 31 32.28 -8.67 0.53
N ALA A 32 32.09 -9.38 1.65
CA ALA A 32 32.82 -10.61 1.91
C ALA A 32 32.60 -11.59 0.74
N PRO A 33 33.65 -12.21 0.19
CA PRO A 33 33.51 -13.16 -0.90
C PRO A 33 32.84 -14.44 -0.34
N GLY A 34 31.57 -14.66 -0.67
CA GLY A 34 30.87 -15.90 -0.30
C GLY A 34 29.34 -15.84 -0.24
N THR A 35 28.73 -14.66 -0.13
CA THR A 35 27.26 -14.55 -0.19
C THR A 35 26.83 -14.25 -1.61
N THR A 36 26.54 -15.28 -2.40
CA THR A 36 25.70 -15.12 -3.59
C THR A 36 24.40 -14.45 -3.12
N PRO A 37 23.94 -13.35 -3.74
CA PRO A 37 22.65 -12.77 -3.40
C PRO A 37 21.59 -13.87 -3.44
N GLU A 38 20.90 -14.10 -2.34
CA GLU A 38 19.83 -15.10 -2.27
C GLU A 38 18.81 -14.73 -3.36
N THR A 39 18.72 -15.56 -4.40
CA THR A 39 17.70 -15.40 -5.43
C THR A 39 16.37 -15.70 -4.76
N PRO A 40 15.47 -14.71 -4.65
CA PRO A 40 14.26 -14.92 -3.87
C PRO A 40 13.39 -15.98 -4.51
N PRO A 41 12.71 -16.82 -3.72
CA PRO A 41 11.81 -17.82 -4.26
C PRO A 41 10.65 -17.15 -4.99
N THR A 42 10.26 -17.69 -6.14
CA THR A 42 8.99 -17.37 -6.75
C THR A 42 7.89 -18.01 -5.92
N ILE A 43 7.05 -17.19 -5.31
CA ILE A 43 5.84 -17.62 -4.62
C ILE A 43 4.71 -17.54 -5.64
N GLU A 44 3.84 -18.54 -5.70
CA GLU A 44 2.60 -18.50 -6.48
C GLU A 44 1.45 -18.66 -5.50
N LEU A 45 0.68 -17.59 -5.29
CA LEU A 45 -0.55 -17.64 -4.49
C LEU A 45 -1.71 -18.16 -5.34
N ALA A 46 -2.85 -18.40 -4.69
CA ALA A 46 -4.09 -18.63 -5.42
C ALA A 46 -4.37 -17.46 -6.39
N GLY A 47 -4.90 -17.78 -7.57
CA GLY A 47 -5.32 -16.77 -8.54
C GLY A 47 -6.42 -15.84 -8.01
N LEU A 48 -6.83 -14.87 -8.83
CA LEU A 48 -7.91 -13.94 -8.48
C LEU A 48 -9.16 -14.72 -7.99
N PRO A 49 -9.81 -14.26 -6.90
CA PRO A 49 -11.09 -14.81 -6.51
C PRO A 49 -12.13 -14.61 -7.62
N ARG A 50 -13.12 -15.48 -7.62
CA ARG A 50 -14.23 -15.51 -8.57
C ARG A 50 -15.50 -15.04 -7.88
N ALA A 51 -16.55 -14.81 -8.67
CA ALA A 51 -17.86 -14.40 -8.14
C ALA A 51 -18.43 -15.38 -7.08
N ALA A 52 -18.12 -16.68 -7.19
CA ALA A 52 -18.56 -17.69 -6.22
C ALA A 52 -17.82 -17.62 -4.86
N ASP A 53 -16.70 -16.90 -4.78
CA ASP A 53 -15.90 -16.79 -3.56
C ASP A 53 -16.36 -15.65 -2.64
N VAL A 54 -17.36 -14.88 -3.06
CA VAL A 54 -17.87 -13.69 -2.35
C VAL A 54 -19.39 -13.68 -2.32
N SER A 55 -19.95 -13.00 -1.32
CA SER A 55 -21.41 -12.88 -1.14
C SER A 55 -21.95 -11.51 -1.56
N GLY A 56 -21.09 -10.49 -1.63
CA GLY A 56 -21.48 -9.12 -1.90
C GLY A 56 -21.77 -8.81 -3.37
N ASP A 57 -22.40 -7.67 -3.60
CA ASP A 57 -22.85 -7.22 -4.91
C ASP A 57 -21.69 -6.91 -5.87
N LEU A 58 -21.64 -7.58 -7.01
CA LEU A 58 -20.63 -7.42 -8.08
C LEU A 58 -21.15 -6.65 -9.31
N VAL A 59 -22.38 -6.14 -9.25
CA VAL A 59 -23.06 -5.52 -10.39
C VAL A 59 -23.23 -4.02 -10.19
N ARG A 60 -23.81 -3.57 -9.07
CA ARG A 60 -24.09 -2.14 -8.87
C ARG A 60 -22.86 -1.37 -8.41
N ASN A 61 -22.77 -0.14 -8.90
CA ASN A 61 -21.77 0.86 -8.52
C ASN A 61 -20.31 0.36 -8.69
N TRP A 62 -20.02 -0.33 -9.79
CA TRP A 62 -18.66 -0.76 -10.14
C TRP A 62 -18.07 0.00 -11.33
N GLY A 63 -18.90 0.71 -12.09
CA GLY A 63 -18.50 1.41 -13.31
C GLY A 63 -17.63 0.55 -14.23
N GLU A 64 -16.50 1.10 -14.66
CA GLU A 64 -15.49 0.48 -15.52
C GLU A 64 -14.48 -0.41 -14.77
N THR A 65 -14.72 -0.72 -13.50
CA THR A 65 -13.86 -1.66 -12.77
C THR A 65 -13.86 -3.02 -13.48
N PRO A 66 -12.66 -3.58 -13.81
CA PRO A 66 -12.55 -4.88 -14.46
C PRO A 66 -13.31 -5.97 -13.69
N VAL A 67 -14.12 -6.74 -14.41
CA VAL A 67 -15.06 -7.71 -13.83
C VAL A 67 -14.35 -8.79 -13.01
N ASP A 68 -13.16 -9.19 -13.44
CA ASP A 68 -12.29 -10.16 -12.77
C ASP A 68 -11.66 -9.62 -11.47
N LEU A 69 -11.54 -8.30 -11.30
CA LEU A 69 -11.03 -7.68 -10.07
C LEU A 69 -12.13 -7.37 -9.04
N ARG A 70 -13.41 -7.30 -9.44
CA ARG A 70 -14.50 -7.00 -8.50
C ARG A 70 -14.59 -8.02 -7.35
N PRO A 71 -14.47 -9.34 -7.56
CA PRO A 71 -14.45 -10.29 -6.46
C PRO A 71 -13.26 -10.09 -5.52
N LEU A 72 -12.10 -9.63 -6.01
CA LEU A 72 -10.95 -9.37 -5.13
C LEU A 72 -11.25 -8.21 -4.18
N PHE A 73 -11.78 -7.11 -4.71
CA PHE A 73 -12.14 -5.96 -3.90
C PHE A 73 -13.28 -6.29 -2.93
N MET A 74 -14.27 -7.06 -3.38
CA MET A 74 -15.37 -7.53 -2.51
C MET A 74 -14.86 -8.45 -1.40
N LEU A 75 -14.01 -9.43 -1.73
CA LEU A 75 -13.42 -10.33 -0.74
C LEU A 75 -12.60 -9.53 0.29
N SER A 76 -11.92 -8.46 -0.14
CA SER A 76 -11.19 -7.55 0.76
C SER A 76 -12.13 -6.88 1.75
N GLU A 77 -13.27 -6.37 1.29
CA GLU A 77 -14.29 -5.78 2.15
C GLU A 77 -14.88 -6.79 3.14
N GLU A 78 -15.30 -7.96 2.66
CA GLU A 78 -15.92 -9.00 3.49
C GLU A 78 -14.95 -9.54 4.54
N THR A 79 -13.70 -9.79 4.13
CA THR A 79 -12.65 -10.30 5.01
C THR A 79 -12.22 -9.24 6.02
N ALA A 80 -12.04 -7.99 5.60
CA ALA A 80 -11.67 -6.90 6.51
C ALA A 80 -12.83 -6.46 7.41
N ARG A 81 -14.07 -6.79 7.03
CA ARG A 81 -15.31 -6.32 7.66
C ARG A 81 -15.42 -4.79 7.67
N ILE A 82 -14.99 -4.15 6.59
CA ILE A 82 -15.08 -2.69 6.39
C ILE A 82 -16.04 -2.42 5.24
N ARG A 83 -17.33 -2.24 5.58
CA ARG A 83 -18.39 -2.05 4.58
C ARG A 83 -18.09 -0.84 3.68
N GLY A 84 -18.25 -1.03 2.36
CA GLY A 84 -17.96 -0.05 1.32
C GLY A 84 -16.49 0.03 0.88
N ALA A 85 -15.57 -0.68 1.55
CA ALA A 85 -14.16 -0.66 1.19
C ALA A 85 -13.92 -1.13 -0.25
N ALA A 86 -14.73 -2.05 -0.79
CA ALA A 86 -14.49 -2.64 -2.10
C ALA A 86 -14.46 -1.59 -3.23
N ARG A 87 -15.45 -0.69 -3.25
CA ARG A 87 -15.52 0.36 -4.28
C ARG A 87 -14.44 1.41 -4.09
N VAL A 88 -14.15 1.78 -2.84
CA VAL A 88 -13.07 2.71 -2.51
C VAL A 88 -11.72 2.16 -2.97
N LEU A 89 -11.46 0.88 -2.70
CA LEU A 89 -10.26 0.17 -3.16
C LEU A 89 -10.19 0.11 -4.69
N ALA A 90 -11.31 -0.07 -5.39
CA ALA A 90 -11.34 -0.05 -6.85
C ALA A 90 -10.91 1.33 -7.42
N VAL A 91 -11.41 2.43 -6.85
CA VAL A 91 -10.98 3.78 -7.27
C VAL A 91 -9.49 4.01 -6.96
N ILE A 92 -9.02 3.55 -5.80
CA ILE A 92 -7.59 3.62 -5.46
C ILE A 92 -6.76 2.81 -6.46
N ALA A 93 -7.15 1.57 -6.76
CA ALA A 93 -6.43 0.71 -7.70
C ALA A 93 -6.39 1.32 -9.12
N TYR A 94 -7.49 1.92 -9.57
CA TYR A 94 -7.49 2.70 -10.80
C TYR A 94 -6.43 3.80 -10.74
N ARG A 95 -6.41 4.60 -9.67
CA ARG A 95 -5.46 5.70 -9.52
C ARG A 95 -4.00 5.23 -9.51
N GLU A 96 -3.70 4.22 -8.71
CA GLU A 96 -2.32 3.78 -8.45
C GLU A 96 -1.74 2.97 -9.61
N SER A 97 -2.52 2.09 -10.22
CA SER A 97 -2.00 1.12 -11.20
C SER A 97 -2.78 1.08 -12.51
N ARG A 98 -3.90 1.80 -12.63
CA ARG A 98 -4.88 1.62 -13.72
C ARG A 98 -5.31 0.15 -13.83
N PHE A 99 -5.48 -0.49 -12.68
CA PHE A 99 -5.82 -1.91 -12.55
C PHE A 99 -4.75 -2.90 -13.03
N VAL A 100 -3.53 -2.44 -13.34
CA VAL A 100 -2.42 -3.32 -13.72
C VAL A 100 -1.81 -3.93 -12.47
N THR A 101 -2.08 -5.22 -12.25
CA THR A 101 -1.67 -5.95 -11.03
C THR A 101 -0.15 -6.00 -10.82
N THR A 102 0.61 -6.00 -11.90
CA THR A 102 2.07 -6.04 -11.92
C THR A 102 2.70 -4.67 -12.17
N ALA A 103 1.94 -3.58 -12.01
CA ALA A 103 2.50 -2.23 -12.15
C ALA A 103 3.68 -2.06 -11.16
N GLN A 104 4.80 -1.57 -11.66
CA GLN A 104 5.97 -1.26 -10.85
C GLN A 104 6.39 0.17 -11.14
N ASN A 105 6.61 0.94 -10.07
CA ASN A 105 7.27 2.24 -10.13
C ASN A 105 8.67 2.06 -9.55
N GLY A 106 9.70 2.56 -10.25
CA GLY A 106 11.10 2.41 -9.88
C GLY A 106 11.91 1.47 -10.80
N ASN A 107 11.32 0.97 -11.90
CA ASN A 107 11.99 0.06 -12.84
C ASN A 107 12.39 0.75 -14.17
N ALA A 108 11.81 1.91 -14.49
CA ALA A 108 12.21 2.66 -15.67
C ALA A 108 13.43 3.58 -15.42
N ALA A 109 14.19 3.87 -16.48
CA ALA A 109 15.23 4.89 -16.44
C ALA A 109 14.61 6.25 -16.07
N GLY A 110 15.11 6.87 -14.99
CA GLY A 110 14.58 8.14 -14.47
C GLY A 110 13.63 8.02 -13.27
N GLU A 111 13.31 6.81 -12.80
CA GLU A 111 12.47 6.58 -11.61
C GLU A 111 13.30 6.41 -10.32
N GLN A 112 14.43 7.12 -10.21
CA GLN A 112 15.31 7.07 -9.04
C GLN A 112 14.58 7.51 -7.75
N ASP A 113 13.70 8.50 -7.85
CA ASP A 113 12.92 9.03 -6.73
C ASP A 113 12.10 7.95 -5.99
N GLU A 114 11.59 6.94 -6.70
CA GLU A 114 10.81 5.83 -6.12
C GLU A 114 11.71 4.84 -5.36
N ARG A 115 12.92 4.57 -5.88
CA ARG A 115 13.92 3.76 -5.17
C ARG A 115 14.50 4.50 -3.97
N ASP A 116 14.70 5.81 -4.07
CA ASP A 116 15.10 6.66 -2.95
C ASP A 116 14.04 6.64 -1.85
N SER A 117 12.76 6.78 -2.22
CA SER A 117 11.64 6.67 -1.28
C SER A 117 11.58 5.30 -0.60
N SER A 118 11.87 4.22 -1.33
CA SER A 118 11.92 2.86 -0.77
C SER A 118 13.11 2.68 0.18
N ARG A 119 14.29 3.18 -0.17
CA ARG A 119 15.47 3.21 0.71
C ARG A 119 15.21 3.99 1.99
N ASP A 120 14.62 5.17 1.87
CA ASP A 120 14.27 6.01 3.02
C ASP A 120 13.24 5.30 3.91
N ALA A 121 12.22 4.67 3.33
CA ALA A 121 11.24 3.90 4.08
C ALA A 121 11.90 2.78 4.89
N TYR A 122 12.81 2.02 4.27
CA TYR A 122 13.55 0.95 4.94
C TYR A 122 14.46 1.50 6.05
N ASN A 123 15.32 2.47 5.73
CA ASN A 123 16.31 3.00 6.66
C ASN A 123 15.68 3.68 7.89
N ASN A 124 14.57 4.39 7.70
CA ASN A 124 13.86 5.08 8.79
C ASN A 124 13.19 4.13 9.78
N ARG A 125 12.94 2.87 9.39
CA ARG A 125 12.10 1.95 10.18
C ARG A 125 12.79 0.64 10.56
N LYS A 126 13.87 0.23 9.87
CA LYS A 126 14.54 -1.06 10.11
C LYS A 126 15.05 -1.27 11.53
N ALA A 127 15.36 -0.19 12.26
CA ALA A 127 15.76 -0.26 13.66
C ALA A 127 14.59 -0.47 14.65
N ASN A 128 13.36 -0.13 14.24
CA ASN A 128 12.17 -0.12 15.10
C ASN A 128 11.15 -1.21 14.76
N ASN A 129 11.28 -1.84 13.58
CA ASN A 129 10.42 -2.92 13.13
C ASN A 129 11.20 -4.25 13.16
N PRO A 130 10.49 -5.40 13.22
CA PRO A 130 11.11 -6.70 13.00
C PRO A 130 11.91 -6.74 11.68
N PRO A 131 13.03 -7.48 11.63
CA PRO A 131 13.86 -7.56 10.44
C PRO A 131 13.08 -8.18 9.27
N LEU A 132 13.31 -7.65 8.08
CA LEU A 132 12.83 -8.23 6.83
C LEU A 132 13.90 -9.16 6.27
N ARG A 133 13.55 -10.41 5.93
CA ARG A 133 14.50 -11.36 5.32
C ARG A 133 15.16 -10.78 4.07
N TYR A 134 14.36 -10.11 3.23
CA TYR A 134 14.80 -9.47 2.00
C TYR A 134 14.88 -7.94 2.11
N GLY A 135 15.24 -7.42 3.29
CA GLY A 135 15.19 -5.98 3.58
C GLY A 135 15.97 -5.09 2.60
N GLU A 136 17.22 -5.45 2.29
CA GLU A 136 18.05 -4.69 1.33
C GLU A 136 17.48 -4.75 -0.09
N GLN A 137 16.91 -5.88 -0.50
CA GLN A 137 16.24 -5.98 -1.80
C GLN A 137 14.96 -5.14 -1.83
N ALA A 138 14.19 -5.12 -0.75
CA ALA A 138 13.02 -4.27 -0.62
C ALA A 138 13.38 -2.79 -0.67
N ALA A 139 14.51 -2.39 -0.07
CA ALA A 139 15.01 -1.02 -0.13
C ALA A 139 15.25 -0.54 -1.57
N GLU A 140 15.79 -1.40 -2.44
CA GLU A 140 16.07 -1.06 -3.84
C GLU A 140 14.90 -1.33 -4.81
N PHE A 141 13.79 -1.90 -4.32
CA PHE A 141 12.70 -2.37 -5.17
C PHE A 141 11.80 -1.26 -5.74
N GLY A 142 11.58 -0.19 -4.96
CA GLY A 142 10.58 0.84 -5.26
C GLY A 142 9.17 0.47 -4.76
N SER A 143 8.16 0.85 -5.55
CA SER A 143 6.74 0.60 -5.23
C SER A 143 6.04 -0.18 -6.35
N GLY A 144 4.92 -0.83 -6.04
CA GLY A 144 4.18 -1.55 -7.07
C GLY A 144 2.93 -2.26 -6.60
N GLY A 145 2.43 -3.14 -7.46
CA GLY A 145 1.17 -3.84 -7.27
C GLY A 145 -0.05 -2.97 -7.58
N LEU A 146 -1.23 -3.54 -7.39
CA LEU A 146 -2.51 -2.86 -7.64
C LEU A 146 -2.64 -1.50 -6.93
N PHE A 147 -2.01 -1.35 -5.76
CA PHE A 147 -2.14 -0.21 -4.87
C PHE A 147 -0.85 0.63 -4.73
N GLY A 148 0.17 0.35 -5.54
CA GLY A 148 1.40 1.14 -5.57
C GLY A 148 2.15 1.20 -4.23
N ALA A 149 2.19 0.09 -3.47
CA ALA A 149 2.78 0.07 -2.15
C ALA A 149 4.32 0.06 -2.23
N LEU A 150 4.99 0.88 -1.43
CA LEU A 150 6.44 0.79 -1.22
C LEU A 150 6.79 -0.55 -0.58
N ALA A 151 7.75 -1.27 -1.16
CA ALA A 151 8.06 -2.65 -0.77
C ALA A 151 8.36 -2.83 0.73
N PRO A 152 9.16 -1.97 1.40
CA PRO A 152 9.43 -2.15 2.83
C PRO A 152 8.16 -2.05 3.69
N TYR A 153 7.30 -1.07 3.41
CA TYR A 153 6.04 -0.92 4.16
C TYR A 153 5.07 -2.05 3.88
N PHE A 154 5.03 -2.53 2.63
CA PHE A 154 4.26 -3.71 2.27
C PHE A 154 4.71 -4.94 3.07
N LEU A 155 6.01 -5.22 3.15
CA LEU A 155 6.53 -6.36 3.90
C LEU A 155 6.37 -6.22 5.42
N TRP A 156 6.31 -4.99 5.95
CA TRP A 156 5.95 -4.72 7.34
C TRP A 156 4.44 -4.65 7.62
N THR A 157 3.59 -5.03 6.64
CA THR A 157 2.14 -5.04 6.84
C THR A 157 1.79 -5.92 8.04
N GLY A 158 1.08 -5.34 9.01
CA GLY A 158 0.62 -6.03 10.22
C GLY A 158 1.52 -5.88 11.45
N VAL A 159 2.77 -5.42 11.29
CA VAL A 159 3.69 -5.21 12.43
C VAL A 159 3.08 -4.39 13.57
N PRO A 160 2.35 -3.28 13.33
CA PRO A 160 1.76 -2.51 14.43
C PRO A 160 0.73 -3.28 15.29
N GLU A 161 0.15 -4.35 14.76
CA GLU A 161 -0.86 -5.16 15.46
C GLU A 161 -0.27 -6.46 16.02
N VAL A 162 0.58 -7.15 15.26
CA VAL A 162 1.06 -8.51 15.60
C VAL A 162 2.58 -8.62 15.74
N GLY A 163 3.31 -7.51 15.63
CA GLY A 163 4.75 -7.47 15.87
C GLY A 163 5.55 -8.38 14.93
N ASP A 164 6.39 -9.23 15.54
CA ASP A 164 7.24 -10.23 14.88
C ASP A 164 6.46 -11.38 14.23
N LYS A 165 5.15 -11.48 14.48
CA LYS A 165 4.25 -12.44 13.82
C LYS A 165 3.59 -11.88 12.55
N ALA A 166 4.05 -10.73 12.06
CA ALA A 166 3.55 -10.16 10.82
C ALA A 166 3.85 -11.11 9.64
N PRO A 167 2.87 -11.43 8.79
CA PRO A 167 2.95 -12.58 7.89
C PRO A 167 3.88 -12.39 6.69
N LEU A 168 4.37 -11.17 6.44
CA LEU A 168 5.15 -10.83 5.26
C LEU A 168 6.64 -10.56 5.56
N LEU A 169 7.09 -10.69 6.80
CA LEU A 169 8.48 -10.40 7.18
C LEU A 169 9.51 -11.27 6.44
N GLY A 170 9.13 -12.52 6.14
CA GLY A 170 9.93 -13.46 5.38
C GLY A 170 9.76 -13.39 3.87
N ALA A 171 8.83 -12.61 3.33
CA ALA A 171 8.45 -12.63 1.92
C ALA A 171 9.33 -11.73 1.03
N PRO A 172 9.54 -12.08 -0.26
CA PRO A 172 10.23 -11.24 -1.21
C PRO A 172 9.37 -10.03 -1.63
N PRO A 173 9.97 -8.89 -2.02
CA PRO A 173 9.23 -7.69 -2.37
C PRO A 173 8.34 -7.86 -3.62
N SER A 174 8.70 -8.77 -4.53
CA SER A 174 7.90 -9.11 -5.71
C SER A 174 6.51 -9.67 -5.39
N LEU A 175 6.27 -10.14 -4.17
CA LEU A 175 4.96 -10.60 -3.72
C LEU A 175 3.89 -9.49 -3.81
N VAL A 176 4.30 -8.21 -3.81
CA VAL A 176 3.38 -7.06 -3.99
C VAL A 176 2.65 -7.09 -5.34
N PHE A 177 3.20 -7.76 -6.35
CA PHE A 177 2.55 -7.93 -7.66
C PHE A 177 1.44 -8.97 -7.66
N GLN A 178 1.32 -9.76 -6.60
CA GLN A 178 0.24 -10.72 -6.46
C GLN A 178 -1.01 -10.03 -5.88
N PRO A 179 -2.15 -10.02 -6.60
CA PRO A 179 -3.30 -9.20 -6.24
C PRO A 179 -3.84 -9.46 -4.83
N ARG A 180 -3.85 -10.73 -4.40
CA ARG A 180 -4.29 -11.13 -3.05
C ARG A 180 -3.42 -10.55 -1.95
N ALA A 181 -2.10 -10.59 -2.12
CA ALA A 181 -1.17 -10.03 -1.15
C ALA A 181 -1.25 -8.50 -1.15
N ALA A 182 -1.30 -7.87 -2.33
CA ALA A 182 -1.50 -6.43 -2.45
C ALA A 182 -2.80 -5.96 -1.77
N ALA A 183 -3.89 -6.70 -1.95
CA ALA A 183 -5.18 -6.45 -1.30
C ALA A 183 -5.11 -6.58 0.22
N PHE A 184 -4.37 -7.56 0.74
CA PHE A 184 -4.10 -7.67 2.18
C PHE A 184 -3.37 -6.42 2.72
N GLY A 185 -2.31 -5.98 2.04
CA GLY A 185 -1.61 -4.74 2.38
C GLY A 185 -2.55 -3.53 2.41
N ALA A 186 -3.39 -3.39 1.38
CA ALA A 186 -4.36 -2.32 1.25
C ALA A 186 -5.43 -2.35 2.36
N ALA A 187 -5.99 -3.52 2.67
CA ALA A 187 -7.00 -3.69 3.72
C ALA A 187 -6.46 -3.30 5.11
N VAL A 188 -5.25 -3.76 5.46
CA VAL A 188 -4.58 -3.41 6.72
C VAL A 188 -4.28 -1.90 6.77
N TYR A 189 -3.84 -1.31 5.65
CA TYR A 189 -3.56 0.12 5.62
C TYR A 189 -4.84 0.97 5.76
N MET A 190 -5.93 0.58 5.10
CA MET A 190 -7.23 1.22 5.27
C MET A 190 -7.70 1.16 6.73
N GLN A 191 -7.62 -0.01 7.37
CA GLN A 191 -7.97 -0.17 8.77
C GLN A 191 -7.14 0.75 9.66
N ARG A 192 -5.83 0.84 9.40
CA ARG A 192 -4.94 1.72 10.16
C ARG A 192 -5.35 3.18 10.03
N LEU A 193 -5.70 3.63 8.82
CA LEU A 193 -6.17 4.99 8.60
C LEU A 193 -7.44 5.28 9.42
N LEU A 194 -8.42 4.38 9.36
CA LEU A 194 -9.68 4.49 10.09
C LEU A 194 -9.50 4.47 11.61
N LYS A 195 -8.52 3.71 12.12
CA LYS A 195 -8.28 3.57 13.56
C LYS A 195 -7.41 4.67 14.16
N GLN A 196 -6.40 5.15 13.42
CA GLN A 196 -5.37 6.04 13.96
C GLN A 196 -5.56 7.51 13.59
N TYR A 197 -6.40 7.81 12.60
CA TYR A 197 -6.57 9.16 12.09
C TYR A 197 -8.03 9.56 12.09
N ARG A 198 -8.26 10.87 12.21
CA ARG A 198 -9.58 11.44 11.94
C ARG A 198 -9.85 11.32 10.43
N VAL A 199 -10.88 10.57 10.07
CA VAL A 199 -11.41 10.43 8.70
C VAL A 199 -12.83 10.96 8.72
N ASP A 200 -13.07 12.08 8.05
CA ASP A 200 -14.39 12.74 8.06
C ASP A 200 -15.32 12.21 6.96
N ASP A 201 -14.77 11.70 5.85
CA ASP A 201 -15.51 11.23 4.68
C ASP A 201 -14.66 10.31 3.79
N ILE A 202 -15.22 9.83 2.68
CA ILE A 202 -14.54 8.91 1.76
C ILE A 202 -13.27 9.50 1.13
N PRO A 203 -13.24 10.76 0.64
CA PRO A 203 -12.01 11.33 0.10
C PRO A 203 -10.85 11.43 1.10
N ASP A 204 -11.11 11.53 2.40
CA ASP A 204 -10.07 11.47 3.43
C ASP A 204 -9.31 10.15 3.43
N ILE A 205 -9.95 9.04 3.03
CA ILE A 205 -9.26 7.76 2.88
C ILE A 205 -8.12 7.88 1.88
N LYS A 206 -8.35 8.48 0.69
CA LYS A 206 -7.28 8.65 -0.30
C LYS A 206 -6.23 9.66 0.14
N VAL A 207 -6.62 10.70 0.87
CA VAL A 207 -5.67 11.66 1.47
C VAL A 207 -4.72 10.94 2.41
N GLY A 208 -5.27 10.18 3.37
CA GLY A 208 -4.48 9.37 4.29
C GLY A 208 -3.62 8.36 3.55
N TRP A 209 -4.17 7.76 2.48
CA TRP A 209 -3.46 6.82 1.63
C TRP A 209 -2.22 7.42 0.96
N ALA A 210 -2.33 8.67 0.51
CA ALA A 210 -1.22 9.38 -0.10
C ALA A 210 -0.17 9.78 0.94
N ASN A 211 -0.61 10.33 2.08
CA ASN A 211 0.26 10.63 3.21
C ASN A 211 -0.60 10.86 4.48
N PRO A 212 -0.47 10.02 5.53
CA PRO A 212 -1.26 10.17 6.75
C PRO A 212 -1.07 11.50 7.48
N GLY A 213 0.06 12.17 7.29
CA GLY A 213 0.32 13.51 7.84
C GLY A 213 -0.64 14.59 7.31
N LEU A 214 -1.23 14.36 6.13
CA LEU A 214 -2.27 15.25 5.56
C LEU A 214 -3.61 15.14 6.30
N LEU A 215 -3.86 14.08 7.06
CA LEU A 215 -5.04 13.99 7.92
C LEU A 215 -4.86 14.68 9.27
N GLY A 216 -3.61 15.02 9.63
CA GLY A 216 -3.24 15.79 10.81
C GLY A 216 -2.87 17.23 10.46
N LYS A 217 -1.58 17.58 10.62
CA LYS A 217 -1.08 18.96 10.43
C LYS A 217 -1.31 19.51 9.01
N GLY A 218 -1.37 18.65 7.99
CA GLY A 218 -1.59 19.06 6.60
C GLY A 218 -3.05 19.22 6.19
N ARG A 219 -4.00 18.95 7.08
CA ARG A 219 -5.44 18.95 6.76
C ARG A 219 -5.90 20.34 6.33
N GLY A 220 -6.68 20.39 5.25
CA GLY A 220 -7.21 21.64 4.68
C GLY A 220 -6.20 22.42 3.80
N GLY A 221 -4.93 22.02 3.77
CA GLY A 221 -3.92 22.64 2.90
C GLY A 221 -4.09 22.29 1.42
N GLU A 222 -3.30 22.94 0.57
CA GLU A 222 -3.37 22.77 -0.90
C GLU A 222 -3.19 21.31 -1.34
N THR A 223 -2.18 20.62 -0.81
CA THR A 223 -1.93 19.20 -1.12
C THR A 223 -3.10 18.31 -0.70
N TYR A 224 -3.67 18.55 0.49
CA TYR A 224 -4.84 17.83 0.98
C TYR A 224 -6.03 18.00 0.02
N LEU A 225 -6.35 19.24 -0.36
CA LEU A 225 -7.46 19.55 -1.27
C LEU A 225 -7.22 18.97 -2.68
N SER A 226 -5.99 19.04 -3.17
CA SER A 226 -5.59 18.48 -4.47
C SER A 226 -5.72 16.95 -4.53
N VAL A 227 -5.37 16.24 -3.46
CA VAL A 227 -5.56 14.77 -3.40
C VAL A 227 -7.05 14.43 -3.40
N ARG A 228 -7.87 15.13 -2.60
CA ARG A 228 -9.33 14.93 -2.56
C ARG A 228 -9.96 15.14 -3.94
N LYS A 229 -9.65 16.27 -4.58
CA LYS A 229 -10.18 16.62 -5.91
C LYS A 229 -9.85 15.53 -6.92
N ARG A 230 -8.59 15.10 -7.00
CA ARG A 230 -8.16 14.06 -7.95
C ARG A 230 -8.86 12.73 -7.69
N PHE A 231 -9.05 12.36 -6.42
CA PHE A 231 -9.77 11.13 -6.08
C PHE A 231 -11.24 11.15 -6.53
N LEU A 232 -11.92 12.29 -6.38
CA LEU A 232 -13.29 12.48 -6.87
C LEU A 232 -13.36 12.42 -8.41
N GLU A 233 -12.37 13.02 -9.09
CA GLU A 233 -12.24 12.93 -10.56
C GLU A 233 -11.98 11.49 -11.02
N ASP A 234 -11.14 10.74 -10.30
CA ASP A 234 -10.87 9.33 -10.56
C ASP A 234 -12.14 8.48 -10.36
N ALA A 235 -12.90 8.69 -9.28
CA ALA A 235 -14.16 7.99 -9.04
C ALA A 235 -15.19 8.25 -10.14
N LYS A 236 -15.33 9.51 -10.57
CA LYS A 236 -16.17 9.90 -11.70
C LYS A 236 -15.72 9.23 -13.01
N THR A 237 -14.40 9.15 -13.23
CA THR A 237 -13.84 8.52 -14.43
C THR A 237 -14.13 7.03 -14.46
N VAL A 238 -13.94 6.34 -13.33
CA VAL A 238 -14.28 4.92 -13.21
C VAL A 238 -15.80 4.72 -13.28
N GLY A 239 -16.61 5.71 -12.94
CA GLY A 239 -18.07 5.57 -12.87
C GLY A 239 -18.53 4.92 -11.57
N ILE A 240 -17.80 5.13 -10.48
CA ILE A 240 -18.21 4.78 -9.12
C ILE A 240 -18.75 6.02 -8.43
N ASP A 241 -20.02 5.97 -8.03
CA ASP A 241 -20.64 6.99 -7.20
C ASP A 241 -20.27 6.79 -5.74
N LEU A 242 -19.42 7.67 -5.20
CA LEU A 242 -19.01 7.64 -3.80
C LEU A 242 -20.12 8.10 -2.83
N ALA A 243 -21.23 8.64 -3.34
CA ALA A 243 -22.39 9.03 -2.55
C ALA A 243 -23.49 7.94 -2.51
N ASP A 244 -23.32 6.82 -3.22
CA ASP A 244 -24.26 5.69 -3.17
C ASP A 244 -24.18 4.96 -1.82
N VAL A 245 -25.05 5.38 -0.89
CA VAL A 245 -25.09 4.87 0.49
C VAL A 245 -25.48 3.41 0.62
N ASP A 246 -26.08 2.81 -0.41
CA ASP A 246 -26.43 1.40 -0.39
C ASP A 246 -25.19 0.52 -0.49
N THR A 247 -24.23 0.93 -1.33
CA THR A 247 -22.97 0.20 -1.57
C THR A 247 -21.79 0.75 -0.79
N ILE A 248 -21.79 2.05 -0.44
CA ILE A 248 -20.70 2.72 0.29
C ILE A 248 -21.31 3.58 1.41
N PRO A 249 -21.19 3.19 2.69
CA PRO A 249 -21.72 4.02 3.77
C PRO A 249 -21.02 5.38 3.79
N ALA A 250 -21.71 6.42 4.28
CA ALA A 250 -21.17 7.79 4.32
C ALA A 250 -19.81 7.89 5.05
N LYS A 251 -19.56 6.99 6.00
CA LYS A 251 -18.27 6.77 6.64
C LYS A 251 -17.98 5.29 6.71
N LEU A 252 -16.75 4.91 6.38
CA LEU A 252 -16.25 3.56 6.62
C LEU A 252 -15.98 3.38 8.11
N ASP A 253 -16.18 2.16 8.59
CA ASP A 253 -15.93 1.77 9.97
C ASP A 253 -15.13 0.48 9.99
N ALA A 254 -14.12 0.44 10.86
CA ALA A 254 -13.25 -0.72 11.08
C ALA A 254 -13.41 -1.30 12.49
N SER A 255 -14.47 -0.94 13.23
CA SER A 255 -14.76 -1.48 14.56
C SER A 255 -14.89 -3.01 14.58
N ALA A 256 -15.36 -3.60 13.49
CA ALA A 256 -15.52 -5.04 13.31
C ALA A 256 -14.27 -5.77 12.77
N TRP A 257 -13.12 -5.08 12.67
CA TRP A 257 -11.87 -5.62 12.14
C TRP A 257 -11.50 -6.94 12.84
N PRO A 258 -11.34 -8.06 12.10
CA PRO A 258 -11.13 -9.37 12.71
C PRO A 258 -9.68 -9.66 13.09
N GLY A 259 -8.75 -8.73 12.81
CA GLY A 259 -7.33 -8.89 13.07
C GLY A 259 -6.53 -9.28 11.83
N VAL A 260 -5.27 -8.86 11.80
CA VAL A 260 -4.30 -9.11 10.71
C VAL A 260 -4.23 -10.61 10.33
N PRO A 261 -4.14 -11.57 11.26
CA PRO A 261 -4.04 -12.99 10.89
C PRO A 261 -5.28 -13.50 10.15
N ALA A 262 -6.48 -13.08 10.58
CA ALA A 262 -7.74 -13.47 9.93
C ALA A 262 -7.84 -12.87 8.52
N VAL A 263 -7.42 -11.62 8.35
CA VAL A 263 -7.44 -10.95 7.05
C VAL A 263 -6.40 -11.53 6.09
N PHE A 264 -5.22 -11.88 6.60
CA PHE A 264 -4.22 -12.59 5.83
C PHE A 264 -4.73 -13.96 5.37
N ALA A 265 -5.31 -14.76 6.27
CA ALA A 265 -5.85 -16.07 5.95
C ALA A 265 -7.00 -16.01 4.92
N GLY A 266 -7.90 -15.03 5.02
CA GLY A 266 -9.02 -14.88 4.07
C GLY A 266 -8.59 -14.42 2.68
N LEU A 267 -7.60 -13.53 2.58
CA LEU A 267 -7.16 -12.99 1.29
C LEU A 267 -6.06 -13.82 0.64
N VAL A 268 -5.04 -14.18 1.41
CA VAL A 268 -3.81 -14.81 0.93
C VAL A 268 -3.82 -16.33 1.19
N GLY A 269 -4.44 -16.77 2.29
CA GLY A 269 -4.36 -18.15 2.74
C GLY A 269 -3.10 -18.37 3.59
N ALA A 270 -2.12 -19.06 3.01
CA ALA A 270 -0.85 -19.36 3.67
C ALA A 270 0.33 -19.12 2.72
N LEU A 271 1.47 -18.74 3.27
CA LEU A 271 2.74 -18.76 2.54
C LEU A 271 3.41 -20.13 2.67
N PRO A 272 4.36 -20.46 1.78
CA PRO A 272 5.28 -21.56 1.99
C PRO A 272 5.93 -21.51 3.38
N LYS A 273 6.11 -22.68 4.01
CA LYS A 273 6.58 -22.79 5.40
C LYS A 273 7.95 -22.17 5.63
N GLU A 274 8.76 -22.04 4.58
CA GLU A 274 10.10 -21.46 4.65
C GLU A 274 10.06 -19.92 4.81
N LEU A 275 8.88 -19.32 4.68
CA LEU A 275 8.65 -17.87 4.70
C LEU A 275 7.72 -17.42 5.84
N SER A 276 7.08 -18.36 6.53
CA SER A 276 6.12 -18.15 7.62
C SER A 276 6.77 -18.14 8.99
#